data_AF-A0A534PXH2-F1
#
_entry.id   AF-A0A534PXH2-F1
#
_cell.length_a   1.000
_cell.length_b   1.000
_cell.length_c   1.000
_cell.angle_alpha   90.00
_cell.angle_beta   90.00
_cell.angle_gamma   90.00
#
_symmetry.space_group_name_H-M   'P 1'
#
loop_
_entity.id
_entity.type
_entity.pdbx_description
1 polymer ?
#
loop_
_entity_poly.entity_id
_entity_poly.type
_entity_poly.pdbx_seq_one_letter_code
_entity_poly.pdbx_strand_id
1 'polypeptide(L)'
;MSLPGAADKRLLGNVVHGALALAAATETWPGSFPRELLLEAAREQTVKEGVALPGFAQVLARCAAPYVEVARRLDAADSPRIVGVEELGVARVRDAAGAERELRFKADRIDEIAGRMRRTDWKTGKPKTVQDHQRGLAQGERIQIHAYAQDGARARYVYLDPEHDDAKRVIDASAIDPGREKFDQSVATLFAARDAGAFPPRLRKPDRDEETVACRSCDLRPACLRGDSGARMRLAAWAEAQHDGSELERAALAVWRLPENGT
;
A
#
# COMPACT_ATOMS: atom_id res chain seq x y z
N MET A 1 -0.27 -22.54 -20.78
CA MET A 1 1.08 -21.95 -20.98
C MET A 1 0.99 -20.51 -20.49
N SER A 2 1.52 -20.19 -19.31
CA SER A 2 1.48 -18.80 -18.80
C SER A 2 2.42 -17.94 -19.63
N LEU A 3 1.89 -16.85 -20.19
CA LEU A 3 2.67 -15.90 -20.98
C LEU A 3 3.74 -15.25 -20.08
N PRO A 4 4.93 -14.91 -20.61
CA PRO A 4 6.02 -14.29 -19.84
C PRO A 4 5.62 -13.00 -19.09
N GLY A 5 4.67 -12.23 -19.65
CA GLY A 5 4.11 -11.04 -18.98
C GLY A 5 3.23 -11.33 -17.76
N ALA A 6 2.73 -12.56 -17.61
CA ALA A 6 2.03 -13.02 -16.41
C ALA A 6 2.98 -13.42 -15.26
N ALA A 7 4.28 -13.57 -15.54
CA ALA A 7 5.28 -13.90 -14.52
C ALA A 7 5.69 -12.65 -13.71
N ASP A 8 5.80 -11.48 -14.36
CA ASP A 8 6.05 -10.22 -13.66
C ASP A 8 4.73 -9.57 -13.20
N LYS A 9 4.33 -9.92 -11.97
CA LYS A 9 3.13 -9.37 -11.34
C LYS A 9 3.20 -7.87 -11.09
N ARG A 10 4.40 -7.29 -10.94
CA ARG A 10 4.57 -5.85 -10.73
C ARG A 10 4.24 -5.10 -12.01
N LEU A 11 4.83 -5.54 -13.13
CA LEU A 11 4.57 -4.94 -14.44
C LEU A 11 3.08 -5.03 -14.80
N LEU A 12 2.47 -6.21 -14.64
CA LEU A 12 1.04 -6.39 -14.87
C LEU A 12 0.19 -5.47 -13.98
N GLY A 13 0.54 -5.37 -12.69
CA GLY A 13 -0.12 -4.47 -11.76
C GLY A 13 -0.09 -3.01 -12.21
N ASN A 14 1.07 -2.53 -12.66
CA ASN A 14 1.23 -1.15 -13.14
C ASN A 14 0.38 -0.88 -14.39
N VAL A 15 0.22 -1.86 -15.29
CA VAL A 15 -0.67 -1.73 -16.45
C VAL A 15 -2.14 -1.63 -16.02
N VAL A 16 -2.57 -2.46 -15.05
CA VAL A 16 -3.93 -2.41 -14.51
C VAL A 16 -4.21 -1.03 -13.87
N HIS A 17 -3.31 -0.54 -13.02
CA HIS A 17 -3.48 0.76 -12.37
C HIS A 17 -3.50 1.91 -13.39
N GLY A 18 -2.58 1.90 -14.37
CA GLY A 18 -2.57 2.90 -15.43
C GLY A 18 -3.86 2.91 -16.25
N ALA A 19 -4.37 1.74 -16.61
CA ALA A 19 -5.62 1.62 -17.35
C ALA A 19 -6.81 2.16 -16.53
N LEU A 20 -6.90 1.81 -15.24
CA LEU A 20 -7.96 2.30 -14.35
C LEU A 20 -7.88 3.83 -14.17
N ALA A 21 -6.67 4.39 -14.06
CA ALA A 21 -6.47 5.82 -13.97
C ALA A 21 -6.93 6.53 -15.26
N LEU A 22 -6.53 6.03 -16.43
CA LEU A 22 -6.98 6.56 -17.72
C LEU A 22 -8.50 6.51 -17.86
N ALA A 23 -9.13 5.39 -17.46
CA ALA A 23 -10.59 5.26 -17.50
C ALA A 23 -11.27 6.25 -16.55
N ALA A 24 -10.77 6.38 -15.32
CA ALA A 24 -11.35 7.30 -14.34
C ALA A 24 -11.19 8.78 -14.75
N ALA A 25 -10.13 9.13 -15.50
CA ALA A 25 -9.90 10.48 -16.01
C ALA A 25 -10.94 10.91 -17.07
N THR A 26 -11.73 9.97 -17.62
CA THR A 26 -12.85 10.30 -18.52
C THR A 26 -14.11 10.78 -17.78
N GLU A 27 -14.06 10.84 -16.44
CA GLU A 27 -15.16 11.20 -15.52
C GLU A 27 -16.39 10.27 -15.57
N THR A 28 -16.48 9.40 -16.59
CA THR A 28 -17.55 8.44 -16.80
C THR A 28 -16.99 7.03 -16.68
N TRP A 29 -17.44 6.28 -15.68
CA TRP A 29 -16.97 4.90 -15.52
C TRP A 29 -17.50 4.02 -16.66
N PRO A 30 -16.65 3.28 -17.38
CA PRO A 30 -17.05 2.63 -18.61
C PRO A 30 -17.99 1.44 -18.35
N GLY A 31 -19.06 1.34 -19.13
CA GLY A 31 -19.97 0.18 -19.12
C GLY A 31 -19.29 -1.12 -19.58
N SER A 32 -18.24 -1.00 -20.40
CA SER A 32 -17.32 -2.06 -20.85
C SER A 32 -15.92 -1.47 -20.93
N PHE A 33 -14.88 -2.15 -20.43
CA PHE A 33 -13.56 -1.53 -20.36
C PHE A 33 -12.93 -1.37 -21.77
N PRO A 34 -12.57 -0.15 -22.21
CA PRO A 34 -12.03 0.07 -23.55
C PRO A 34 -10.66 -0.60 -23.72
N ARG A 35 -10.49 -1.34 -24.82
CA ARG A 35 -9.23 -2.03 -25.13
C ARG A 35 -8.08 -1.05 -25.37
N GLU A 36 -8.41 0.14 -25.86
CA GLU A 36 -7.49 1.21 -26.19
C GLU A 36 -6.75 1.70 -24.95
N LEU A 37 -7.48 1.89 -23.83
CA LEU A 37 -6.88 2.32 -22.55
C LEU A 37 -5.94 1.28 -21.97
N LEU A 38 -6.28 -0.01 -22.09
CA LEU A 38 -5.40 -1.11 -21.68
C LEU A 38 -4.11 -1.13 -22.52
N LEU A 39 -4.23 -0.91 -23.83
CA LEU A 39 -3.09 -0.90 -24.74
C LEU A 39 -2.21 0.34 -24.52
N GLU A 40 -2.81 1.50 -24.27
CA GLU A 40 -2.11 2.73 -23.93
C GLU A 40 -1.31 2.57 -22.63
N ALA A 41 -1.96 2.14 -21.55
CA ALA A 41 -1.28 1.86 -20.28
C ALA A 41 -0.17 0.82 -20.44
N ALA A 42 -0.39 -0.24 -21.22
CA ALA A 42 0.64 -1.24 -21.47
C ALA A 42 1.84 -0.67 -22.23
N ARG A 43 1.61 0.15 -23.26
CA ARG A 43 2.69 0.81 -24.02
C ARG A 43 3.51 1.72 -23.13
N GLU A 44 2.86 2.58 -22.35
CA GLU A 44 3.56 3.47 -21.43
C GLU A 44 4.45 2.71 -20.45
N GLN A 45 3.94 1.63 -19.85
CA GLN A 45 4.71 0.83 -18.90
C GLN A 45 5.88 0.10 -19.58
N THR A 46 5.68 -0.45 -20.79
CA THR A 46 6.80 -1.07 -21.52
C THR A 46 7.90 -0.08 -21.89
N VAL A 47 7.55 1.17 -22.21
CA VAL A 47 8.54 2.24 -22.46
C VAL A 47 9.27 2.60 -21.18
N LYS A 48 8.56 2.81 -20.06
CA LYS A 48 9.15 3.16 -18.75
C LYS A 48 10.14 2.10 -18.27
N GLU A 49 9.85 0.82 -18.51
CA GLU A 49 10.70 -0.31 -18.11
C GLU A 49 11.78 -0.66 -19.15
N GLY A 50 11.87 0.09 -20.27
CA GLY A 50 12.87 -0.14 -21.31
C GLY A 50 12.66 -1.44 -22.12
N VAL A 51 11.45 -1.98 -22.16
CA VAL A 51 11.14 -3.24 -22.84
C VAL A 51 10.67 -2.99 -24.27
N ALA A 52 11.57 -3.19 -25.24
CA ALA A 52 11.33 -2.96 -26.66
C ALA A 52 10.96 -4.24 -27.45
N LEU A 53 10.06 -5.07 -26.91
CA LEU A 53 9.63 -6.32 -27.57
C LEU A 53 8.33 -6.08 -28.39
N PRO A 54 8.35 -6.28 -29.73
CA PRO A 54 7.16 -6.16 -30.55
C PRO A 54 6.03 -7.08 -30.07
N GLY A 55 4.81 -6.56 -29.99
CA GLY A 55 3.65 -7.36 -29.54
C GLY A 55 3.52 -7.50 -28.02
N PHE A 56 4.53 -7.13 -27.23
CA PHE A 56 4.52 -7.37 -25.79
C PHE A 56 3.47 -6.54 -25.04
N ALA A 57 3.30 -5.27 -25.41
CA ALA A 57 2.24 -4.41 -24.85
C ALA A 57 0.84 -4.98 -25.14
N GLN A 58 0.62 -5.59 -26.31
CA GLN A 58 -0.64 -6.23 -26.65
C GLN A 58 -0.92 -7.46 -25.77
N VAL A 59 0.12 -8.24 -25.46
CA VAL A 59 0.02 -9.38 -24.53
C VAL A 59 -0.29 -8.90 -23.12
N LEU A 60 0.42 -7.88 -22.62
CA LEU A 60 0.18 -7.30 -21.29
C LEU A 60 -1.25 -6.73 -21.17
N ALA A 61 -1.72 -5.98 -22.17
CA ALA A 61 -3.08 -5.46 -22.21
C ALA A 61 -4.13 -6.57 -22.12
N ARG A 62 -3.92 -7.70 -22.82
CA ARG A 62 -4.80 -8.88 -22.73
C ARG A 62 -4.76 -9.53 -21.33
N CYS A 63 -3.59 -9.61 -20.71
CA CYS A 63 -3.45 -10.13 -19.35
C CYS A 63 -4.08 -9.21 -18.29
N ALA A 64 -4.09 -7.90 -18.51
CA ALA A 64 -4.68 -6.92 -17.60
C ALA A 64 -6.21 -6.83 -17.70
N ALA A 65 -6.79 -7.19 -18.86
CA ALA A 65 -8.23 -7.07 -19.12
C ALA A 65 -9.13 -7.73 -18.05
N PRO A 66 -8.86 -8.96 -17.56
CA PRO A 66 -9.70 -9.56 -16.52
C PRO A 66 -9.71 -8.78 -15.20
N TYR A 67 -8.63 -8.07 -14.84
CA TYR A 67 -8.52 -7.33 -13.59
C TYR A 67 -9.36 -6.05 -13.62
N VAL A 68 -9.31 -5.31 -14.73
CA VAL A 68 -10.10 -4.07 -14.87
C VAL A 68 -11.59 -4.37 -14.99
N GLU A 69 -11.97 -5.53 -15.53
CA GLU A 69 -13.36 -5.99 -15.56
C GLU A 69 -13.90 -6.32 -14.16
N VAL A 70 -13.06 -6.79 -13.23
CA VAL A 70 -13.44 -6.93 -11.81
C VAL A 70 -13.75 -5.56 -11.21
N ALA A 71 -12.87 -4.56 -11.41
CA ALA A 71 -13.11 -3.21 -10.91
C ALA A 71 -14.42 -2.65 -11.44
N ARG A 72 -14.66 -2.82 -12.75
CA ARG A 72 -15.90 -2.41 -13.42
C ARG A 72 -17.14 -3.05 -12.80
N ARG A 73 -17.13 -4.38 -12.63
CA ARG A 73 -18.26 -5.14 -12.07
C ARG A 73 -18.60 -4.67 -10.65
N LEU A 74 -17.58 -4.49 -9.80
CA LEU A 74 -17.78 -4.09 -8.41
C LEU A 74 -18.39 -2.69 -8.27
N ASP A 75 -18.05 -1.77 -9.19
CA ASP A 75 -18.56 -0.39 -9.14
C ASP A 75 -19.90 -0.19 -9.85
N ALA A 76 -20.35 -1.16 -10.64
CA ALA A 76 -21.59 -1.05 -11.41
C ALA A 76 -22.85 -0.88 -10.52
N ALA A 77 -22.81 -1.35 -9.26
CA ALA A 77 -23.94 -1.30 -8.34
C ALA A 77 -24.19 0.09 -7.73
N ASP A 78 -23.12 0.87 -7.52
CA ASP A 78 -23.18 2.11 -6.74
C ASP A 78 -23.32 3.37 -7.59
N SER A 79 -23.16 3.27 -8.92
CA SER A 79 -23.09 4.39 -9.87
C SER A 79 -22.30 5.60 -9.35
N PRO A 80 -21.03 5.41 -8.93
CA PRO A 80 -20.24 6.47 -8.31
C PRO A 80 -19.95 7.62 -9.28
N ARG A 81 -20.03 8.86 -8.78
CA ARG A 81 -19.48 10.03 -9.50
C ARG A 81 -17.98 10.08 -9.24
N ILE A 82 -17.17 9.96 -10.28
CA ILE A 82 -15.71 10.09 -10.15
C ILE A 82 -15.39 11.57 -9.95
N VAL A 83 -14.65 11.88 -8.88
CA VAL A 83 -14.27 13.27 -8.55
C VAL A 83 -12.77 13.51 -8.66
N GLY A 84 -11.97 12.45 -8.60
CA GLY A 84 -10.52 12.56 -8.69
C GLY A 84 -9.87 11.22 -9.01
N VAL A 85 -8.70 11.29 -9.64
CA VAL A 85 -7.86 10.15 -9.99
C VAL A 85 -6.46 10.49 -9.59
N GLU A 86 -5.79 9.56 -8.91
CA GLU A 86 -4.40 9.78 -8.52
C GLU A 86 -4.21 11.10 -7.73
N GLU A 87 -5.24 11.52 -7.00
CA GLU A 87 -5.29 12.84 -6.37
C GLU A 87 -4.55 12.84 -5.03
N LEU A 88 -3.82 13.92 -4.78
CA LEU A 88 -3.13 14.15 -3.52
C LEU A 88 -4.12 14.55 -2.43
N GLY A 89 -4.03 13.88 -1.29
CA GLY A 89 -4.77 14.24 -0.08
C GLY A 89 -3.84 14.43 1.11
N VAL A 90 -4.42 14.97 2.18
CA VAL A 90 -3.73 15.19 3.45
C VAL A 90 -4.51 14.49 4.56
N ALA A 91 -3.81 13.68 5.33
CA ALA A 91 -4.28 13.15 6.60
C ALA A 91 -3.71 13.99 7.73
N ARG A 92 -4.58 14.52 8.58
CA ARG A 92 -4.18 15.23 9.80
C ARG A 92 -4.00 14.22 10.91
N VAL A 93 -2.85 14.24 11.53
CA VAL A 93 -2.46 13.27 12.56
C VAL A 93 -1.80 14.02 13.70
N ARG A 94 -1.86 13.48 14.92
CA ARG A 94 -1.13 14.04 16.04
C ARG A 94 0.18 13.28 16.22
N ASP A 95 1.27 14.00 16.45
CA ASP A 95 2.50 13.37 16.89
C ASP A 95 2.49 13.05 18.40
N ALA A 96 3.60 12.50 18.90
CA ALA A 96 3.72 12.12 20.31
C ALA A 96 3.64 13.30 21.29
N ALA A 97 3.89 14.54 20.82
CA ALA A 97 3.72 15.76 21.61
C ALA A 97 2.29 16.33 21.52
N GLY A 98 1.40 15.69 20.75
CA GLY A 98 0.04 16.13 20.51
C GLY A 98 -0.09 17.22 19.46
N ALA A 99 1.01 17.61 18.78
CA ALA A 99 0.99 18.61 17.73
C ALA A 99 0.41 18.02 16.44
N GLU A 100 -0.35 18.83 15.69
CA GLU A 100 -0.91 18.40 14.42
C GLU A 100 0.18 18.36 13.33
N ARG A 101 0.21 17.28 12.57
CA ARG A 101 1.12 17.03 11.46
C ARG A 101 0.33 16.63 10.22
N GLU A 102 0.90 16.93 9.06
CA GLU A 102 0.36 16.52 7.77
C GLU A 102 1.04 15.26 7.26
N LEU A 103 0.25 14.21 7.03
CA LEU A 103 0.65 13.04 6.26
C LEU A 103 0.00 13.10 4.88
N ARG A 104 0.82 13.38 3.86
CA ARG A 104 0.34 13.42 2.47
C ARG A 104 0.15 12.01 1.92
N PHE A 105 -0.88 11.84 1.10
CA PHE A 105 -1.15 10.59 0.42
C PHE A 105 -1.63 10.83 -1.01
N LYS A 106 -1.66 9.77 -1.83
CA LYS A 106 -2.16 9.78 -3.21
C LYS A 106 -3.12 8.61 -3.38
N ALA A 107 -4.42 8.86 -3.50
CA ALA A 107 -5.41 7.80 -3.70
C ALA A 107 -5.55 7.45 -5.17
N ASP A 108 -5.70 6.15 -5.52
CA ASP A 108 -5.82 5.75 -6.93
C ASP A 108 -7.09 6.36 -7.57
N ARG A 109 -8.19 6.35 -6.83
CA ARG A 109 -9.46 6.93 -7.26
C ARG A 109 -10.25 7.51 -6.10
N ILE A 110 -10.92 8.63 -6.36
CA ILE A 110 -11.85 9.28 -5.45
C ILE A 110 -13.22 9.34 -6.14
N ASP A 111 -14.23 8.86 -5.43
CA ASP A 111 -15.63 8.90 -5.83
C ASP A 111 -16.46 9.72 -4.84
N GLU A 112 -17.57 10.27 -5.31
CA GLU A 112 -18.68 10.72 -4.47
C GLU A 112 -19.88 9.78 -4.64
N ILE A 113 -20.39 9.26 -3.52
CA ILE A 113 -21.60 8.43 -3.47
C ILE A 113 -22.53 8.99 -2.41
N ALA A 114 -23.73 9.39 -2.84
CA ALA A 114 -24.76 9.97 -1.96
C ALA A 114 -24.19 11.09 -1.05
N GLY A 115 -23.39 12.00 -1.63
CA GLY A 115 -22.77 13.12 -0.91
C GLY A 115 -21.60 12.74 0.01
N ARG A 116 -21.09 11.50 -0.03
CA ARG A 116 -19.94 11.05 0.76
C ARG A 116 -18.78 10.65 -0.14
N MET A 117 -17.59 11.10 0.25
CA MET A 117 -16.36 10.76 -0.45
C MET A 117 -15.97 9.31 -0.16
N ARG A 118 -15.57 8.59 -1.21
CA ARG A 118 -14.98 7.26 -1.16
C ARG A 118 -13.63 7.28 -1.83
N ARG A 119 -12.58 6.89 -1.11
CA ARG A 119 -11.21 6.76 -1.62
C ARG A 119 -10.91 5.28 -1.82
N THR A 120 -10.56 4.89 -3.03
CA THR A 120 -10.28 3.51 -3.41
C THR A 120 -8.80 3.35 -3.72
N ASP A 121 -8.22 2.27 -3.20
CA ASP A 121 -6.91 1.77 -3.58
C ASP A 121 -7.08 0.37 -4.20
N TRP A 122 -6.59 0.22 -5.42
CA TRP A 122 -6.69 -1.01 -6.19
C TRP A 122 -5.51 -1.93 -5.86
N LYS A 123 -5.78 -3.21 -5.66
CA LYS A 123 -4.74 -4.21 -5.37
C LYS A 123 -4.85 -5.35 -6.38
N THR A 124 -3.79 -5.61 -7.14
CA THR A 124 -3.72 -6.72 -8.10
C THR A 124 -3.13 -8.01 -7.53
N GLY A 125 -2.71 -7.98 -6.26
CA GLY A 125 -2.21 -9.15 -5.55
C GLY A 125 -3.30 -9.96 -4.85
N LYS A 126 -2.87 -11.02 -4.16
CA LYS A 126 -3.76 -11.87 -3.35
C LYS A 126 -4.47 -11.03 -2.27
N PRO A 127 -5.78 -11.25 -2.03
CA PRO A 127 -6.53 -10.60 -0.98
C PRO A 127 -5.95 -10.96 0.37
N LYS A 128 -5.85 -9.95 1.23
CA LYS A 128 -5.52 -10.12 2.65
C LYS A 128 -6.82 -10.19 3.43
N THR A 129 -6.80 -10.83 4.59
CA THR A 129 -7.95 -10.76 5.50
C THR A 129 -7.97 -9.43 6.27
N VAL A 130 -9.10 -9.09 6.89
CA VAL A 130 -9.16 -7.97 7.84
C VAL A 130 -8.12 -8.16 8.96
N GLN A 131 -7.96 -9.38 9.46
CA GLN A 131 -6.98 -9.72 10.49
C GLN A 131 -5.53 -9.47 10.03
N ASP A 132 -5.21 -9.74 8.77
CA ASP A 132 -3.89 -9.43 8.19
C ASP A 132 -3.61 -7.93 8.10
N HIS A 133 -4.65 -7.13 7.85
CA HIS A 133 -4.56 -5.68 7.87
C HIS A 133 -4.43 -5.13 9.29
N GLN A 134 -5.22 -5.64 10.24
CA GLN A 134 -5.14 -5.28 11.65
C GLN A 134 -3.75 -5.54 12.23
N ARG A 135 -3.21 -6.73 11.95
CA ARG A 135 -1.84 -7.08 12.34
C ARG A 135 -0.80 -6.22 11.66
N GLY A 136 -0.98 -5.91 10.37
CA GLY A 136 -0.09 -5.00 9.65
C GLY A 136 -0.10 -3.60 10.25
N LEU A 137 -1.29 -3.06 10.52
CA LEU A 137 -1.48 -1.75 11.12
C LEU A 137 -0.78 -1.65 12.48
N ALA A 138 -0.99 -2.65 13.34
CA ALA A 138 -0.33 -2.74 14.63
C ALA A 138 1.20 -2.88 14.52
N GLN A 139 1.74 -3.20 13.34
CA GLN A 139 3.18 -3.33 13.05
C GLN A 139 3.79 -2.06 12.43
N GLY A 140 3.00 -0.99 12.29
CA GLY A 140 3.32 0.20 11.50
C GLY A 140 3.30 -0.03 9.98
N GLU A 141 2.75 -1.16 9.52
CA GLU A 141 2.54 -1.46 8.09
C GLU A 141 1.10 -1.11 7.68
N ARG A 142 0.82 -1.02 6.36
CA ARG A 142 -0.56 -0.94 5.82
C ARG A 142 -1.39 0.25 6.35
N ILE A 143 -0.74 1.29 6.86
CA ILE A 143 -1.36 2.52 7.38
C ILE A 143 -2.13 3.33 6.32
N GLN A 144 -1.88 3.06 5.03
CA GLN A 144 -2.38 3.81 3.88
C GLN A 144 -3.91 4.03 3.92
N ILE A 145 -4.70 2.98 4.11
CA ILE A 145 -6.18 3.09 4.09
C ILE A 145 -6.74 3.98 5.19
N HIS A 146 -6.08 4.10 6.34
CA HIS A 146 -6.49 4.99 7.42
C HIS A 146 -6.07 6.44 7.20
N ALA A 147 -5.00 6.67 6.43
CA ALA A 147 -4.74 8.00 5.89
C ALA A 147 -5.85 8.40 4.91
N TYR A 148 -6.41 7.45 4.16
CA TYR A 148 -7.48 7.72 3.19
C TYR A 148 -8.85 7.89 3.87
N ALA A 149 -9.06 7.38 5.07
CA ALA A 149 -10.34 7.49 5.78
C ALA A 149 -10.58 8.87 6.44
N GLN A 150 -9.76 9.87 6.10
CA GLN A 150 -9.80 11.20 6.70
C GLN A 150 -10.99 12.04 6.23
N ASP A 151 -11.39 13.01 7.07
CA ASP A 151 -12.53 13.90 6.84
C ASP A 151 -13.86 13.16 6.65
N GLY A 152 -14.01 12.00 7.32
CA GLY A 152 -15.20 11.16 7.22
C GLY A 152 -15.35 10.41 5.89
N ALA A 153 -14.33 10.43 5.03
CA ALA A 153 -14.33 9.66 3.80
C ALA A 153 -14.34 8.15 4.08
N ARG A 154 -15.07 7.39 3.27
CA ARG A 154 -14.94 5.93 3.24
C ARG A 154 -13.66 5.58 2.51
N ALA A 155 -12.81 4.76 3.08
CA ALA A 155 -11.62 4.27 2.40
C ALA A 155 -11.66 2.76 2.30
N ARG A 156 -11.31 2.23 1.13
CA ARG A 156 -11.33 0.79 0.85
C ARG A 156 -10.13 0.34 0.04
N TYR A 157 -9.68 -0.88 0.32
CA TYR A 157 -8.89 -1.67 -0.63
C TYR A 157 -9.83 -2.49 -1.48
N VAL A 158 -9.53 -2.59 -2.78
CA VAL A 158 -10.26 -3.47 -3.69
C VAL A 158 -9.29 -4.40 -4.42
N TYR A 159 -9.42 -5.70 -4.17
CA TYR A 159 -8.59 -6.74 -4.76
C TYR A 159 -9.16 -7.21 -6.10
N LEU A 160 -8.36 -7.05 -7.15
CA LEU A 160 -8.76 -7.19 -8.55
C LEU A 160 -8.40 -8.52 -9.19
N ASP A 161 -7.64 -9.39 -8.51
CA ASP A 161 -7.22 -10.66 -9.09
C ASP A 161 -8.46 -11.52 -9.45
N PRO A 162 -8.65 -11.86 -10.74
CA PRO A 162 -9.89 -12.44 -11.25
C PRO A 162 -10.15 -13.86 -10.72
N GLU A 163 -9.15 -14.54 -10.17
CA GLU A 163 -9.28 -15.92 -9.67
C GLU A 163 -9.90 -15.99 -8.27
N HIS A 164 -10.18 -14.84 -7.64
CA HIS A 164 -10.74 -14.77 -6.30
C HIS A 164 -12.26 -14.59 -6.24
N ASP A 165 -12.82 -14.98 -5.10
CA ASP A 165 -14.24 -14.80 -4.76
C ASP A 165 -14.57 -13.32 -4.53
N ASP A 166 -15.68 -12.86 -5.09
CA ASP A 166 -16.20 -11.49 -4.99
C ASP A 166 -16.44 -11.06 -3.54
N ALA A 167 -16.86 -11.98 -2.66
CA ALA A 167 -17.15 -11.69 -1.26
C ALA A 167 -15.93 -11.20 -0.45
N LYS A 168 -14.70 -11.40 -0.95
CA LYS A 168 -13.45 -11.07 -0.24
C LYS A 168 -12.63 -9.98 -0.92
N ARG A 169 -13.22 -9.28 -1.89
CA ARG A 169 -12.51 -8.28 -2.70
C ARG A 169 -12.40 -6.92 -2.04
N VAL A 170 -13.35 -6.55 -1.19
CA VAL A 170 -13.43 -5.21 -0.60
C VAL A 170 -13.10 -5.26 0.88
N ILE A 171 -12.21 -4.38 1.32
CA ILE A 171 -11.89 -4.20 2.75
C ILE A 171 -11.92 -2.71 3.07
N ASP A 172 -12.85 -2.32 3.93
CA ASP A 172 -12.99 -0.94 4.39
C ASP A 172 -12.07 -0.64 5.58
N ALA A 173 -11.61 0.60 5.68
CA ALA A 173 -10.81 1.10 6.80
C ALA A 173 -11.50 0.85 8.15
N SER A 174 -12.81 1.06 8.19
CA SER A 174 -13.62 0.88 9.40
C SER A 174 -13.69 -0.57 9.88
N ALA A 175 -13.47 -1.55 8.99
CA ALA A 175 -13.39 -2.95 9.40
C ALA A 175 -12.04 -3.29 10.04
N ILE A 176 -10.99 -2.53 9.73
CA ILE A 176 -9.62 -2.78 10.22
C ILE A 176 -9.45 -2.14 11.60
N ASP A 177 -9.64 -0.82 11.70
CA ASP A 177 -9.47 -0.05 12.92
C ASP A 177 -10.53 1.08 12.95
N PRO A 178 -11.75 0.78 13.44
CA PRO A 178 -12.86 1.74 13.44
C PRO A 178 -12.55 3.05 14.16
N GLY A 179 -11.70 3.00 15.20
CA GLY A 179 -11.36 4.12 16.07
C GLY A 179 -10.07 4.84 15.70
N ARG A 180 -9.30 4.32 14.74
CA ARG A 180 -8.01 4.88 14.27
C ARG A 180 -6.88 4.88 15.31
N GLU A 181 -7.10 4.33 16.49
CA GLU A 181 -6.14 4.39 17.59
C GLU A 181 -4.78 3.80 17.20
N LYS A 182 -4.78 2.63 16.53
CA LYS A 182 -3.54 1.96 16.12
C LYS A 182 -2.82 2.71 15.00
N PHE A 183 -3.59 3.32 14.11
CA PHE A 183 -3.04 4.19 13.08
C PHE A 183 -2.35 5.40 13.72
N ASP A 184 -3.01 6.11 14.63
CA ASP A 184 -2.47 7.33 15.24
C ASP A 184 -1.22 7.01 16.07
N GLN A 185 -1.22 5.93 16.86
CA GLN A 185 -0.05 5.44 17.61
C GLN A 185 1.14 5.11 16.69
N SER A 186 0.87 4.40 15.57
CA SER A 186 1.91 4.04 14.60
C SER A 186 2.51 5.28 13.95
N VAL A 187 1.68 6.22 13.52
CA VAL A 187 2.15 7.44 12.85
C VAL A 187 2.90 8.37 13.81
N ALA A 188 2.43 8.51 15.06
CA ALA A 188 3.15 9.27 16.08
C ALA A 188 4.56 8.70 16.33
N THR A 189 4.68 7.37 16.40
CA THR A 189 5.97 6.68 16.56
C THR A 189 6.90 6.93 15.37
N LEU A 190 6.36 6.85 14.15
CA LEU A 190 7.13 7.09 12.92
C LEU A 190 7.60 8.56 12.81
N PHE A 191 6.78 9.54 13.21
CA PHE A 191 7.18 10.94 13.24
C PHE A 191 8.25 11.21 14.30
N ALA A 192 8.08 10.68 15.52
CA ALA A 192 9.09 10.83 16.57
C ALA A 192 10.46 10.29 16.13
N ALA A 193 10.48 9.14 15.46
CA ALA A 193 11.72 8.58 14.90
C ALA A 193 12.31 9.44 13.79
N ARG A 194 11.47 9.96 12.88
CA ARG A 194 11.93 10.88 11.83
C ARG A 194 12.55 12.14 12.42
N ASP A 195 11.88 12.75 13.41
CA ASP A 195 12.31 14.01 14.03
C ASP A 195 13.63 13.80 14.82
N ALA A 196 13.79 12.65 15.46
CA ALA A 196 15.04 12.26 16.12
C ALA A 196 16.16 11.82 15.16
N GLY A 197 15.89 11.66 13.86
CA GLY A 197 16.84 11.11 12.89
C GLY A 197 17.10 9.60 13.02
N ALA A 198 16.18 8.87 13.66
CA ALA A 198 16.25 7.43 13.88
C ALA A 198 15.69 6.62 12.69
N PHE A 199 16.58 5.95 11.96
CA PHE A 199 16.20 5.07 10.84
C PHE A 199 16.83 3.67 10.97
N PRO A 200 16.51 2.91 12.04
CA PRO A 200 17.12 1.60 12.26
C PRO A 200 16.68 0.61 11.17
N PRO A 201 17.61 -0.12 10.54
CA PRO A 201 17.25 -1.15 9.57
C PRO A 201 16.60 -2.34 10.30
N ARG A 202 15.34 -2.66 10.01
CA ARG A 202 14.65 -3.83 10.62
C ARG A 202 15.10 -5.14 9.95
N LEU A 203 16.36 -5.52 10.18
CA LEU A 203 17.02 -6.68 9.55
C LEU A 203 16.43 -8.03 9.99
N ARG A 204 15.78 -8.08 11.15
CA ARG A 204 15.03 -9.24 11.64
C ARG A 204 13.72 -8.80 12.27
N LYS A 205 12.79 -9.73 12.43
CA LYS A 205 11.60 -9.52 13.25
C LYS A 205 12.01 -9.38 14.72
N PRO A 206 11.35 -8.52 15.52
CA PRO A 206 11.65 -8.39 16.94
C PRO A 206 11.44 -9.68 17.73
N ASP A 207 10.44 -10.48 17.35
CA ASP A 207 9.98 -11.67 18.08
C ASP A 207 10.60 -12.99 17.58
N ARG A 208 11.31 -12.97 16.44
CA ARG A 208 11.79 -14.20 15.76
C ARG A 208 13.13 -13.95 15.10
N ASP A 209 13.96 -15.00 15.07
CA ASP A 209 15.16 -15.02 14.21
C ASP A 209 14.80 -15.25 12.73
N GLU A 210 13.98 -14.33 12.19
CA GLU A 210 13.54 -14.34 10.80
C GLU A 210 13.77 -12.97 10.19
N GLU A 211 14.31 -12.95 8.98
CA GLU A 211 14.42 -11.75 8.17
C GLU A 211 13.05 -11.15 7.82
N THR A 212 12.96 -9.82 7.81
CA THR A 212 11.76 -9.11 7.33
C THR A 212 11.61 -9.23 5.82
N VAL A 213 10.37 -9.40 5.34
CA VAL A 213 10.08 -9.56 3.90
C VAL A 213 10.61 -8.39 3.07
N ALA A 214 10.58 -7.17 3.62
CA ALA A 214 11.09 -5.97 2.98
C ALA A 214 12.58 -6.08 2.60
N CYS A 215 13.40 -6.76 3.41
CA CYS A 215 14.83 -6.93 3.12
C CYS A 215 15.12 -7.81 1.90
N ARG A 216 14.21 -8.73 1.56
CA ARG A 216 14.40 -9.69 0.43
C ARG A 216 14.36 -9.00 -0.93
N SER A 217 13.54 -7.96 -1.06
CA SER A 217 13.31 -7.22 -2.29
C SER A 217 13.80 -5.77 -2.24
N CYS A 218 14.57 -5.39 -1.22
CA CYS A 218 15.09 -4.02 -1.08
C CYS A 218 16.20 -3.74 -2.11
N ASP A 219 16.06 -2.67 -2.88
CA ASP A 219 17.06 -2.27 -3.88
C ASP A 219 18.37 -1.79 -3.25
N LEU A 220 18.31 -1.30 -2.00
CA LEU A 220 19.48 -0.90 -1.23
C LEU A 220 20.22 -2.09 -0.58
N ARG A 221 19.74 -3.32 -0.77
CA ARG A 221 20.38 -4.52 -0.22
C ARG A 221 21.88 -4.65 -0.54
N PRO A 222 22.42 -4.25 -1.72
CA PRO A 222 23.85 -4.41 -2.00
C PRO A 222 24.75 -3.51 -1.14
N ALA A 223 24.20 -2.42 -0.59
CA ALA A 223 24.91 -1.47 0.25
C ALA A 223 24.55 -1.60 1.74
N CYS A 224 23.77 -2.62 2.12
CA CYS A 224 23.21 -2.79 3.45
C CYS A 224 23.91 -3.91 4.24
N LEU A 225 23.85 -3.84 5.57
CA LEU A 225 24.37 -4.86 6.50
C LEU A 225 23.49 -6.12 6.59
N ARG A 226 22.45 -6.26 5.77
CA ARG A 226 21.52 -7.40 5.74
C ARG A 226 22.21 -8.77 5.71
N GLY A 227 23.28 -8.90 4.91
CA GLY A 227 24.05 -10.14 4.76
C GLY A 227 25.07 -10.42 5.87
N ASP A 228 25.28 -9.46 6.77
CA ASP A 228 26.19 -9.58 7.91
C ASP A 228 25.43 -10.13 9.12
N SER A 229 25.61 -11.42 9.39
CA SER A 229 24.99 -12.11 10.52
C SER A 229 25.40 -11.50 11.87
N GLY A 230 26.62 -10.97 11.98
CA GLY A 230 27.10 -10.28 13.17
C GLY A 230 26.42 -8.94 13.39
N ALA A 231 26.22 -8.14 12.34
CA ALA A 231 25.45 -6.89 12.42
C ALA A 231 24.00 -7.16 12.85
N ARG A 232 23.38 -8.20 12.29
CA ARG A 232 22.04 -8.64 12.69
C ARG A 232 21.98 -9.03 14.17
N MET A 233 22.94 -9.80 14.66
CA MET A 233 23.02 -10.21 16.08
C MET A 233 23.36 -9.07 17.05
N ARG A 234 24.13 -8.07 16.61
CA ARG A 234 24.40 -6.88 17.44
C ARG A 234 23.17 -5.99 17.55
N LEU A 235 22.47 -5.75 16.44
CA LEU A 235 21.24 -4.95 16.43
C LEU A 235 20.13 -5.61 17.27
N ALA A 236 20.06 -6.93 17.15
CA ALA A 236 19.24 -7.79 17.97
C ALA A 236 19.46 -7.62 19.48
N ALA A 237 20.71 -7.86 19.92
CA ALA A 237 21.10 -7.76 21.31
C ALA A 237 20.97 -6.33 21.83
N TRP A 238 21.27 -5.34 20.98
CA TRP A 238 20.98 -3.94 21.28
C TRP A 238 19.49 -3.78 21.58
N ALA A 239 18.57 -4.18 20.69
CA ALA A 239 17.14 -3.94 20.90
C ALA A 239 16.52 -4.63 22.14
N GLU A 240 17.12 -5.73 22.59
CA GLU A 240 16.71 -6.53 23.76
C GLU A 240 17.30 -6.02 25.08
N ALA A 241 18.32 -5.17 25.05
CA ALA A 241 18.94 -4.65 26.27
C ALA A 241 17.99 -3.69 27.02
N GLN A 242 18.23 -3.52 28.32
CA GLN A 242 17.59 -2.43 29.06
C GLN A 242 18.33 -1.13 28.76
N HIS A 243 17.59 -0.09 28.37
CA HIS A 243 18.18 1.17 27.93
C HIS A 243 17.70 2.35 28.78
N ASP A 244 18.66 3.05 29.37
CA ASP A 244 18.55 4.49 29.66
C ASP A 244 19.28 5.27 28.54
N GLY A 245 18.81 5.04 27.31
CA GLY A 245 19.47 5.53 26.10
C GLY A 245 19.11 6.97 25.76
N SER A 246 19.86 7.56 24.83
CA SER A 246 19.58 8.86 24.21
C SER A 246 18.20 8.90 23.54
N GLU A 247 17.72 10.10 23.19
CA GLU A 247 16.46 10.28 22.45
C GLU A 247 16.45 9.50 21.12
N LEU A 248 17.57 9.52 20.39
CA LEU A 248 17.76 8.76 19.15
C LEU A 248 17.57 7.25 19.39
N GLU A 249 18.18 6.70 20.45
CA GLU A 249 18.08 5.28 20.77
C GLU A 249 16.65 4.90 21.17
N ARG A 250 15.97 5.70 21.99
CA ARG A 250 14.57 5.47 22.35
C ARG A 250 13.66 5.48 21.13
N ALA A 251 13.85 6.44 20.22
CA ALA A 251 13.04 6.53 19.01
C ALA A 251 13.31 5.36 18.04
N ALA A 252 14.58 4.96 17.90
CA ALA A 252 14.95 3.79 17.11
C ALA A 252 14.36 2.49 17.70
N LEU A 253 14.39 2.33 19.02
CA LEU A 253 13.76 1.19 19.71
C LEU A 253 12.25 1.18 19.55
N ALA A 254 11.60 2.36 19.61
CA ALA A 254 10.16 2.46 19.39
C ALA A 254 9.76 1.98 17.99
N VAL A 255 10.52 2.36 16.95
CA VAL A 255 10.29 1.85 15.58
C VAL A 255 10.62 0.37 15.45
N TRP A 256 11.66 -0.11 16.13
CA TRP A 256 11.98 -1.54 16.17
C TRP A 256 10.83 -2.35 16.78
N ARG A 257 10.30 -1.87 17.91
CA ARG A 257 9.20 -2.41 18.71
C ARG A 257 7.82 -1.97 18.24
N LEU A 258 7.69 -1.42 17.03
CA LEU A 258 6.40 -1.18 16.41
C LEU A 258 5.50 -2.42 16.26
N PRO A 259 5.78 -3.64 16.77
CA PRO A 259 4.74 -4.64 17.07
C PRO A 259 4.14 -4.67 18.49
N GLU A 260 4.62 -3.89 19.48
CA GLU A 260 4.32 -4.13 20.92
C GLU A 260 3.48 -3.06 21.65
N ASN A 261 3.34 -1.85 21.10
CA ASN A 261 2.58 -0.78 21.78
C ASN A 261 1.07 -0.78 21.47
N GLY A 262 0.55 -1.91 21.02
CA GLY A 262 -0.89 -2.17 21.05
C GLY A 262 -1.23 -2.88 22.36
N THR A 263 -1.29 -2.14 23.46
CA THR A 263 -2.02 -2.62 24.66
C THR A 263 -3.47 -2.89 24.31
#